data_AF-A0A6L7QJM1-F1
#
_entry.id   AF-A0A6L7QJM1-F1
#
_cell.length_a   1.000
_cell.length_b   1.000
_cell.length_c   1.000
_cell.angle_alpha   90.00
_cell.angle_beta   90.00
_cell.angle_gamma   90.00
#
_symmetry.space_group_name_H-M   'P 1'
#
loop_
_entity.id
_entity.type
_entity.pdbx_description
1 polymer ?
#
loop_
_entity_poly.entity_id
_entity_poly.type
_entity_poly.pdbx_seq_one_letter_code
_entity_poly.pdbx_strand_id
1 'polypeptide(L)' 'MDQDYDLIVVGTGFASSFFLSAYLARCRADARVLVLERGRRDTHAWQLRHRQPASTSPQATFVNRHRRKQWFYT' A
#
# COMPACT_ATOMS: atom_id res chain seq x y z
N MET A 1 27.83 -2.63 -0.24
CA MET A 1 26.56 -2.87 -0.97
C MET A 1 25.69 -1.67 -0.68
N ASP A 2 25.39 -0.85 -1.67
CA ASP A 2 24.51 0.29 -1.47
C ASP A 2 23.11 -0.22 -1.18
N GLN A 3 22.65 -0.04 0.05
CA GLN A 3 21.35 -0.49 0.54
C GLN A 3 20.25 0.52 0.25
N ASP A 4 20.55 1.57 -0.53
CA ASP A 4 19.66 2.71 -0.70
C ASP A 4 18.69 2.52 -1.87
N TYR A 5 17.52 3.11 -1.70
CA TYR A 5 16.47 3.21 -2.72
C TYR A 5 16.27 4.68 -3.06
N ASP A 6 16.12 4.99 -4.35
CA ASP A 6 15.82 6.36 -4.81
C ASP A 6 14.41 6.79 -4.40
N LEU A 7 13.50 5.83 -4.25
CA LEU A 7 12.13 6.06 -3.78
C LEU A 7 11.64 4.86 -2.97
N ILE A 8 11.06 5.14 -1.80
CA ILE A 8 10.30 4.17 -1.01
C ILE A 8 8.85 4.63 -0.97
N VAL A 9 7.95 3.78 -1.46
CA VAL A 9 6.49 4.00 -1.44
C VAL A 9 5.86 3.07 -0.42
N VAL A 10 5.11 3.63 0.54
CA VAL A 10 4.39 2.85 1.56
C VAL A 10 2.89 2.94 1.27
N GLY A 11 2.28 1.77 1.10
CA GLY A 11 0.92 1.59 0.63
C GLY A 11 0.80 1.63 -0.89
N THR A 12 -0.12 0.84 -1.43
CA THR A 12 -0.45 0.72 -2.86
C THR A 12 -1.85 1.26 -3.18
N GLY A 13 -2.39 2.08 -2.26
CA GLY A 13 -3.61 2.84 -2.48
C GLY A 13 -3.49 3.85 -3.62
N PHE A 14 -4.60 4.53 -3.92
CA PHE A 14 -4.71 5.41 -5.09
C PHE A 14 -3.59 6.44 -5.18
N ALA A 15 -3.36 7.21 -4.11
CA ALA A 15 -2.36 8.29 -4.11
C ALA A 15 -0.95 7.74 -4.37
N SER A 16 -0.54 6.72 -3.60
CA SER A 16 0.78 6.10 -3.73
C SER A 16 1.03 5.57 -5.15
N SER A 17 0.06 4.83 -5.71
CA SER A 17 0.16 4.28 -7.07
C SER A 17 0.13 5.37 -8.15
N PHE A 18 -0.63 6.44 -7.94
CA PHE A 18 -0.67 7.60 -8.84
C PHE A 18 0.69 8.32 -8.91
N PHE A 19 1.29 8.63 -7.75
CA PHE A 19 2.61 9.26 -7.70
C PHE A 19 3.71 8.33 -8.19
N LEU A 20 3.64 7.03 -7.86
CA LEU A 20 4.57 6.03 -8.38
C LEU A 20 4.53 5.97 -9.91
N SER A 21 3.33 5.97 -10.52
CA SER A 21 3.19 6.00 -11.98
C SER A 21 3.84 7.23 -12.59
N ALA A 22 3.67 8.41 -11.99
CA ALA A 22 4.27 9.65 -12.49
C ALA A 22 5.80 9.68 -12.32
N TYR A 23 6.32 9.10 -11.23
CA TYR A 23 7.76 8.96 -10.97
C TYR A 23 8.42 8.01 -11.96
N LEU A 24 7.84 6.81 -12.16
CA LEU A 24 8.39 5.80 -13.09
C LEU A 24 8.46 6.30 -14.53
N ALA A 25 7.58 7.22 -14.93
CA ALA A 25 7.62 7.84 -16.25
C ALA A 25 8.77 8.85 -16.45
N ARG A 26 9.44 9.26 -15.37
CA ARG A 26 10.44 10.36 -15.37
C ARG A 26 11.77 9.97 -14.73
N CYS A 27 11.82 8.87 -14.00
CA CYS A 27 13.02 8.45 -13.30
C CYS A 27 14.07 7.91 -14.28
N ARG A 28 15.30 7.78 -13.77
CA ARG A 28 16.39 7.13 -14.50
C ARG A 28 16.09 5.64 -14.68
N ALA A 29 16.67 5.04 -15.72
CA ALA A 29 16.48 3.61 -16.01
C ALA A 29 17.04 2.69 -14.91
N ASP A 30 18.00 3.17 -14.13
CA ASP A 30 18.67 2.47 -13.03
C ASP A 30 18.05 2.78 -11.65
N ALA A 31 16.94 3.52 -11.59
CA ALA A 31 16.32 3.90 -10.32
C ALA A 31 15.79 2.66 -9.56
N ARG A 32 16.16 2.57 -8.28
CA ARG A 32 15.77 1.51 -7.36
C ARG A 32 14.57 1.97 -6.54
N VAL A 33 13.41 1.37 -6.81
CA VAL A 33 12.16 1.70 -6.12
C VAL A 33 11.72 0.55 -5.23
N LEU A 34 11.47 0.82 -3.95
CA LEU A 34 10.86 -0.12 -3.01
C LEU A 34 9.39 0.25 -2.79
N VAL A 35 8.50 -0.72 -2.98
CA VAL A 35 7.07 -0.56 -2.68
C VAL A 35 6.70 -1.53 -1.56
N LEU A 36 6.15 -0.99 -0.47
CA LEU A 36 5.73 -1.76 0.70
C LEU A 36 4.22 -1.70 0.84
N GLU A 37 3.56 -2.85 0.90
CA GLU A 37 2.14 -2.97 1.20
C GLU A 37 1.95 -3.79 2.47
N ARG A 38 1.01 -3.39 3.33
CA ARG A 38 0.73 -4.14 4.55
C ARG A 38 -0.29 -5.24 4.27
N GLY A 39 0.08 -6.47 4.60
CA GLY A 39 -0.85 -7.61 4.55
C GLY A 39 -0.48 -8.61 3.46
N ARG A 40 -1.46 -9.39 3.03
CA ARG A 40 -1.28 -10.44 2.02
C ARG A 40 -1.47 -9.87 0.62
N ARG A 41 -0.89 -10.55 -0.37
CA ARG A 41 -1.20 -10.30 -1.78
C ARG A 41 -2.56 -10.90 -2.13
N ASP A 42 -3.61 -10.14 -1.84
CA ASP A 42 -4.97 -10.47 -2.23
C ASP A 42 -5.19 -10.09 -3.69
N THR A 43 -5.12 -11.07 -4.58
CA THR A 43 -5.24 -10.83 -6.02
C THR A 43 -6.61 -10.24 -6.37
N HIS A 44 -6.69 -9.53 -7.50
CA HIS A 44 -7.97 -9.00 -7.98
C HIS A 44 -9.06 -10.09 -8.09
N ALA A 45 -8.67 -11.30 -8.54
CA ALA A 45 -9.59 -12.44 -8.57
C ALA A 45 -10.07 -12.87 -7.16
N TRP A 46 -9.21 -12.82 -6.15
CA TRP A 46 -9.63 -13.05 -4.76
C TRP A 46 -10.59 -11.96 -4.27
N GLN A 47 -10.29 -10.69 -4.55
CA GLN A 47 -11.11 -9.54 -4.14
C GLN A 47 -12.52 -9.62 -4.73
N LEU A 48 -12.62 -9.94 -6.03
CA LEU A 48 -13.90 -10.13 -6.71
C LEU A 48 -14.73 -11.27 -6.11
N ARG A 49 -14.09 -12.41 -5.80
CA ARG A 49 -14.78 -13.55 -5.18
C ARG A 49 -15.31 -13.26 -3.78
N HIS A 50 -14.54 -12.53 -2.97
CA HIS A 50 -14.89 -12.27 -1.57
C HIS A 50 -15.63 -10.95 -1.36
N ARG A 51 -15.75 -10.12 -2.41
CA ARG A 51 -16.32 -8.76 -2.37
C ARG A 51 -15.68 -7.90 -1.28
N GLN A 52 -14.37 -8.06 -1.10
CA GLN A 52 -13.57 -7.35 -0.11
C GLN A 52 -12.28 -6.84 -0.76
N PRO A 53 -11.83 -5.62 -0.42
CA PRO A 53 -10.58 -5.07 -0.98
C PRO A 53 -9.34 -5.77 -0.42
N ALA A 54 -9.41 -6.32 0.79
CA ALA A 54 -8.34 -7.06 1.43
C ALA A 54 -8.92 -8.10 2.40
N SER A 55 -8.14 -9.16 2.64
CA SER A 55 -8.40 -10.18 3.66
C SER A 55 -8.14 -9.68 5.08
N THR A 56 -7.43 -8.56 5.21
CA THR A 56 -7.11 -7.96 6.51
C THR A 56 -8.22 -7.00 6.92
N SER A 57 -8.75 -7.18 8.13
CA SER A 57 -9.73 -6.27 8.72
C SER A 57 -9.11 -4.87 8.92
N PRO A 58 -9.80 -3.77 8.56
CA PRO A 58 -9.31 -2.41 8.80
C PRO A 58 -8.97 -2.16 10.27
N GLN A 59 -9.75 -2.71 11.20
CA GLN A 59 -9.53 -2.53 12.64
C GLN A 59 -8.25 -3.23 13.13
N ALA A 60 -7.71 -4.17 12.37
CA ALA A 60 -6.42 -4.81 12.65
C ALA A 60 -5.22 -4.00 12.12
N THR A 61 -5.45 -2.92 11.35
CA THR A 61 -4.37 -2.11 10.77
C THR A 61 -3.92 -0.96 11.67
N PHE A 62 -4.62 -0.65 12.75
CA PHE A 62 -4.26 0.43 13.66
C PHE A 62 -4.61 0.11 15.11
N VAL A 63 -3.93 0.76 16.05
CA VAL A 63 -4.27 0.69 17.47
C VAL A 63 -5.20 1.85 17.80
N ASN A 64 -6.47 1.56 18.09
CA ASN A 64 -7.42 2.57 18.57
C ASN A 64 -7.42 2.64 20.10
N ARG A 65 -6.94 3.76 20.66
CA ARG A 65 -7.01 4.00 22.12
C ARG A 65 -8.33 4.62 22.58
N HIS A 66 -9.19 5.07 21.66
CA HIS A 66 -10.47 5.72 21.95
C HIS A 66 -11.65 4.84 21.52
N ARG A 67 -12.10 3.94 22.41
CA ARG A 67 -13.18 2.97 22.13
C ARG A 67 -14.50 3.60 21.64
N ARG A 68 -14.78 4.86 21.98
CA ARG A 68 -15.99 5.58 21.56
C ARG A 68 -15.94 6.17 20.15
N LYS A 69 -14.74 6.34 19.57
CA LYS A 69 -14.56 6.88 18.22
C LYS A 69 -14.03 5.76 17.33
N GLN A 70 -14.91 5.13 16.56
CA GLN A 70 -14.47 4.20 15.53
C GLN A 70 -13.71 4.97 14.45
N TRP A 71 -12.54 4.46 14.09
CA TRP A 71 -11.77 5.00 12.98
C TRP A 71 -11.93 4.05 11.80
N PHE A 72 -12.05 4.60 10.61
CA PHE A 72 -12.08 3.82 9.38
C PHE A 72 -10.98 4.38 8.48
N TYR A 73 -9.87 3.66 8.42
CA TYR A 73 -8.80 3.91 7.45
C TYR A 73 -8.83 2.76 6.47
N THR A 74 -8.76 3.11 5.19
CA THR A 74 -8.58 2.19 4.07
C THR A 74 -7.11 2.10 3.71
#